data_AF-A0A2Z6QGA0-F1
#
_entry.id   AF-A0A2Z6QGA0-F1
#
_cell.length_a   1.000
_cell.length_b   1.000
_cell.length_c   1.000
_cell.angle_alpha   90.00
_cell.angle_beta   90.00
_cell.angle_gamma   90.00
#
_symmetry.space_group_name_H-M   'P 1'
#
loop_
_entity.id
_entity.type
_entity.pdbx_description
1 polymer ?
#
loop_
_entity_poly.entity_id
_entity_poly.type
_entity_poly.pdbx_seq_one_letter_code
_entity_poly.pdbx_strand_id
1 'polypeptide(L)'
;MNTFYGKAGNSLSPIFLRELACGTTTAGKYNLNLVAEFVTKKGFGIKYRDTDSLYLTCPDKYYEICDRAFNEGKLSKEAYWTEMVKITMDVMRKLRDQVNAYLRIKSGTSYIKMAYEEVLFPVCFTGKKKYFGIEHKDVVNFKPKNLFKKGIETVKQSKSQLLKFIREKIMKEAMDINNTRPIHEIVKDTLREARNKEWDFNEFIIMGTWKPKKNNLCNNRFMGRMRERNERIPDSGERFSYVIVKGLHLRNEKGRLISYRVGDYMEYADIAKEQNMKIDINYYLGITVGMCARFINEDDSY
;
A
#
# COMPACT_ATOMS: atom_id res chain seq x y z
N MET A 1 -16.12 -19.39 -12.57
CA MET A 1 -17.28 -18.50 -12.68
C MET A 1 -16.89 -17.07 -13.07
N ASN A 2 -16.06 -16.35 -12.30
CA ASN A 2 -15.65 -14.95 -12.58
C ASN A 2 -14.99 -14.71 -13.95
N THR A 3 -14.33 -15.73 -14.53
CA THR A 3 -13.74 -15.66 -15.87
C THR A 3 -14.75 -15.38 -16.98
N PHE A 4 -15.99 -15.89 -16.86
CA PHE A 4 -17.03 -15.68 -17.87
C PHE A 4 -17.37 -14.21 -18.03
N TYR A 5 -17.55 -13.49 -16.92
CA TYR A 5 -17.79 -12.05 -16.93
C TYR A 5 -16.64 -11.29 -17.62
N GLY A 6 -15.39 -11.60 -17.29
CA GLY A 6 -14.23 -10.97 -17.92
C GLY A 6 -14.11 -11.29 -19.42
N LYS A 7 -14.45 -12.52 -19.82
CA LYS A 7 -14.42 -12.97 -21.22
C LYS A 7 -15.59 -12.41 -22.05
N ALA A 8 -16.74 -12.14 -21.44
CA ALA A 8 -17.85 -11.47 -22.10
C ALA A 8 -17.51 -10.03 -22.50
N GLY A 9 -16.60 -9.35 -21.77
CA GLY A 9 -16.10 -8.03 -22.12
C GLY A 9 -14.89 -8.01 -23.08
N ASN A 10 -14.30 -9.16 -23.39
CA ASN A 10 -13.11 -9.25 -24.26
C ASN A 10 -13.53 -9.47 -25.72
N SER A 11 -13.25 -8.49 -26.60
CA SER A 11 -13.62 -8.56 -28.03
C SER A 11 -13.00 -9.73 -28.79
N LEU A 12 -11.93 -10.34 -28.27
CA LEU A 12 -11.28 -11.52 -28.86
C LEU A 12 -11.84 -12.85 -28.35
N SER A 13 -12.85 -12.82 -27.48
CA SER A 13 -13.44 -14.00 -26.87
C SER A 13 -14.60 -14.54 -27.71
N PRO A 14 -14.75 -15.87 -27.86
CA PRO A 14 -15.90 -16.46 -28.56
C PRO A 14 -17.25 -16.21 -27.85
N ILE A 15 -17.20 -15.81 -26.57
CA ILE A 15 -18.39 -15.46 -25.77
C ILE A 15 -18.50 -13.95 -25.52
N PHE A 16 -17.91 -13.13 -26.39
CA PHE A 16 -17.99 -11.68 -26.30
C PHE A 16 -19.43 -11.19 -26.43
N LEU A 17 -19.90 -10.48 -25.41
CA LEU A 17 -21.21 -9.83 -25.38
C LEU A 17 -21.11 -8.59 -24.50
N ARG A 18 -20.84 -7.44 -25.12
CA ARG A 18 -20.54 -6.19 -24.42
C ARG A 18 -21.71 -5.72 -23.57
N GLU A 19 -22.92 -5.85 -24.09
CA GLU A 19 -24.18 -5.47 -23.45
C GLU A 19 -24.36 -6.23 -22.14
N LEU A 20 -24.04 -7.53 -22.12
CA LEU A 20 -24.09 -8.36 -20.91
C LEU A 20 -23.05 -7.93 -19.88
N ALA A 21 -21.81 -7.67 -20.30
CA ALA A 21 -20.75 -7.20 -19.40
C ALA A 21 -21.09 -5.81 -18.80
N CYS A 22 -21.57 -4.89 -19.64
CA CYS A 22 -22.05 -3.58 -19.22
C CYS A 22 -23.25 -3.68 -18.28
N GLY A 23 -24.26 -4.48 -18.62
CA GLY A 23 -25.44 -4.71 -17.80
C GLY A 23 -25.09 -5.26 -16.42
N THR A 24 -24.17 -6.23 -16.35
CA THR A 24 -23.67 -6.80 -15.09
C THR A 24 -22.99 -5.73 -14.23
N THR A 25 -22.13 -4.90 -14.83
CA THR A 25 -21.44 -3.80 -14.12
C THR A 25 -22.45 -2.79 -13.55
N THR A 26 -23.42 -2.39 -14.37
CA THR A 26 -24.45 -1.41 -13.99
C THR A 26 -25.34 -1.95 -12.88
N ALA A 27 -25.77 -3.22 -12.98
CA ALA A 27 -26.54 -3.88 -11.95
C ALA A 27 -25.78 -3.98 -10.62
N GLY A 28 -24.48 -4.32 -10.64
CA GLY A 28 -23.64 -4.33 -9.43
C GLY A 28 -23.56 -2.95 -8.76
N LYS A 29 -23.30 -1.90 -9.54
CA LYS A 29 -23.27 -0.51 -9.05
C LYS A 29 -24.62 -0.06 -8.48
N TYR A 30 -25.72 -0.40 -9.16
CA TYR A 30 -27.07 -0.10 -8.73
C TYR A 30 -27.39 -0.73 -7.37
N ASN A 31 -27.10 -2.03 -7.19
CA ASN A 31 -27.33 -2.71 -5.92
C ASN A 31 -26.48 -2.12 -4.79
N LEU A 32 -25.21 -1.78 -5.05
CA LEU A 32 -24.39 -1.09 -4.05
C LEU A 32 -24.90 0.31 -3.71
N ASN A 33 -25.46 1.06 -4.68
CA ASN A 33 -26.11 2.35 -4.40
C ASN A 33 -27.33 2.17 -3.49
N LEU A 34 -28.16 1.16 -3.76
CA LEU A 34 -29.32 0.85 -2.91
C LEU A 34 -28.91 0.53 -1.48
N VAL A 35 -27.84 -0.25 -1.29
CA VAL A 35 -27.31 -0.55 0.05
C VAL A 35 -26.79 0.71 0.71
N ALA A 36 -25.99 1.51 -0.01
CA ALA A 36 -25.44 2.77 0.48
C ALA A 36 -26.55 3.73 0.96
N GLU A 37 -27.61 3.93 0.17
CA GLU A 37 -28.74 4.76 0.57
C GLU A 37 -29.47 4.22 1.81
N PHE A 38 -29.66 2.91 1.88
CA PHE A 38 -30.34 2.27 3.01
C PHE A 38 -29.57 2.44 4.32
N VAL A 39 -28.25 2.23 4.30
CA VAL A 39 -27.42 2.37 5.52
C VAL A 39 -27.29 3.84 5.95
N THR A 40 -27.15 4.76 5.00
CA THR A 40 -27.10 6.21 5.28
C THR A 40 -28.42 6.69 5.92
N LYS A 41 -29.58 6.24 5.42
CA LYS A 41 -30.89 6.56 6.03
C LYS A 41 -31.04 6.03 7.46
N LYS A 42 -30.27 5.01 7.85
CA LYS A 42 -30.21 4.49 9.22
C LYS A 42 -29.19 5.21 10.11
N GLY A 43 -28.48 6.20 9.56
CA GLY A 43 -27.49 7.03 10.26
C GLY A 43 -26.05 6.53 10.15
N PHE A 44 -25.77 5.42 9.45
CA PHE A 44 -24.41 4.93 9.27
C PHE A 44 -23.66 5.80 8.25
N GLY A 45 -22.42 6.13 8.53
CA GLY A 45 -21.56 6.83 7.57
C GLY A 45 -20.93 5.87 6.58
N ILE A 46 -20.57 6.37 5.40
CA ILE A 46 -19.81 5.61 4.39
C ILE A 46 -18.41 6.20 4.34
N LYS A 47 -17.43 5.44 4.84
CA LYS A 47 -16.02 5.87 4.85
C LYS A 47 -15.34 5.62 3.52
N TYR A 48 -15.60 4.46 2.91
CA TYR A 48 -14.98 4.06 1.66
C TYR A 48 -15.90 3.14 0.86
N ARG A 49 -15.78 3.19 -0.46
CA ARG A 49 -16.55 2.36 -1.39
C ARG A 49 -15.66 1.81 -2.49
N ASP A 50 -15.79 0.51 -2.75
CA ASP A 50 -15.24 -0.15 -3.93
C ASP A 50 -16.36 -0.68 -4.84
N THR A 51 -16.01 -1.64 -5.69
CA THR A 51 -16.84 -2.22 -6.75
C THR A 51 -17.81 -3.25 -6.20
N ASP A 52 -17.51 -3.84 -5.05
CA ASP A 52 -18.23 -4.95 -4.40
C ASP A 52 -18.34 -4.80 -2.87
N SER A 53 -17.80 -3.71 -2.29
CA SER A 53 -17.66 -3.54 -0.84
C SER A 53 -17.88 -2.09 -0.38
N LEU A 54 -18.30 -1.96 0.87
CA LEU A 54 -18.52 -0.70 1.58
C LEU A 54 -17.85 -0.77 2.95
N TYR A 55 -17.00 0.20 3.28
CA TYR A 55 -16.56 0.42 4.67
C TYR A 55 -17.47 1.47 5.28
N LEU A 56 -18.14 1.08 6.35
CA LEU A 56 -19.12 1.90 7.06
C LEU A 56 -18.56 2.39 8.40
N THR A 57 -19.05 3.54 8.87
CA THR A 57 -18.84 4.00 10.24
C THR A 57 -20.12 3.84 11.04
N CYS A 58 -19.99 3.36 12.28
CA CYS A 58 -21.12 3.23 13.20
C CYS A 58 -21.52 4.61 13.74
N PRO A 59 -22.82 4.90 13.93
CA PRO A 59 -23.28 6.10 14.63
C PRO A 59 -22.77 6.19 16.07
N ASP A 60 -22.47 7.39 16.54
CA ASP A 60 -21.89 7.63 17.87
C ASP A 60 -22.76 7.14 19.03
N LYS A 61 -24.10 7.12 18.85
CA LYS A 61 -25.06 6.63 19.85
C LYS A 61 -24.77 5.21 20.37
N TYR A 62 -24.08 4.38 19.57
CA TYR A 62 -23.74 3.02 19.99
C TYR A 62 -22.57 2.98 20.97
N TYR A 63 -21.77 4.04 21.05
CA TYR A 63 -20.58 4.10 21.88
C TYR A 63 -20.79 4.88 23.19
N GLU A 64 -21.93 5.57 23.38
CA GLU A 64 -22.20 6.45 24.54
C GLU A 64 -21.80 5.87 25.91
N ILE A 65 -22.11 4.59 26.15
CA ILE A 65 -21.77 3.91 27.42
C ILE A 65 -20.26 3.74 27.55
N CYS A 66 -19.62 3.30 26.48
CA CYS A 66 -18.18 3.08 26.40
C CYS A 66 -17.41 4.40 26.54
N ASP A 67 -17.86 5.44 25.82
CA ASP A 67 -17.30 6.79 25.82
C ASP A 67 -17.39 7.39 27.23
N ARG A 68 -18.54 7.26 27.89
CA ARG A 68 -18.71 7.72 29.28
C ARG A 68 -17.74 7.01 30.22
N ALA A 69 -17.63 5.68 30.14
CA ALA A 69 -16.74 4.92 31.01
C ALA A 69 -15.26 5.30 30.78
N PHE A 70 -14.86 5.60 29.54
CA PHE A 70 -13.52 6.08 29.23
C PHE A 70 -13.27 7.50 29.77
N ASN A 71 -14.22 8.41 29.57
CA ASN A 71 -14.13 9.80 30.05
C ASN A 71 -14.10 9.90 31.58
N GLU A 72 -14.77 8.98 32.29
CA GLU A 72 -14.74 8.87 33.76
C GLU A 72 -13.45 8.17 34.28
N GLY A 73 -12.52 7.78 33.39
CA GLY A 73 -11.28 7.11 33.76
C GLY A 73 -11.45 5.64 34.20
N LYS A 74 -12.61 5.02 33.94
CA LYS A 74 -12.90 3.63 34.30
C LYS A 74 -12.32 2.62 33.31
N LEU A 75 -11.98 3.05 32.09
CA LEU A 75 -11.39 2.22 31.05
C LEU A 75 -9.99 2.73 30.67
N SER A 76 -9.06 1.80 30.48
CA SER A 76 -7.82 2.10 29.77
C SER A 76 -8.11 2.32 28.27
N LYS A 77 -7.19 2.96 27.54
CA LYS A 77 -7.31 3.17 26.09
C LYS A 77 -7.50 1.85 25.33
N GLU A 78 -6.75 0.81 25.71
CA GLU A 78 -6.86 -0.53 25.10
C GLU A 78 -8.20 -1.19 25.39
N ALA A 79 -8.71 -1.09 26.62
CA ALA A 79 -10.03 -1.61 26.97
C ALA A 79 -11.15 -0.86 26.21
N TYR A 80 -11.07 0.47 26.16
CA TYR A 80 -12.00 1.33 25.43
C TYR A 80 -12.06 0.98 23.93
N TRP A 81 -10.91 0.92 23.26
CA TRP A 81 -10.83 0.55 21.84
C TRP A 81 -11.33 -0.87 21.59
N THR A 82 -11.03 -1.80 22.50
CA THR A 82 -11.52 -3.18 22.41
C THR A 82 -13.04 -3.24 22.45
N GLU A 83 -13.65 -2.48 23.35
CA GLU A 83 -15.09 -2.45 23.51
C GLU A 83 -15.78 -1.77 22.32
N MET A 84 -15.22 -0.66 21.81
CA MET A 84 -15.70 -0.04 20.56
C MET A 84 -15.71 -1.03 19.39
N VAL A 85 -14.64 -1.81 19.20
CA VAL A 85 -14.57 -2.80 18.12
C VAL A 85 -15.64 -3.87 18.31
N LYS A 86 -15.82 -4.41 19.53
CA LYS A 86 -16.87 -5.41 19.82
C LYS A 86 -18.27 -4.88 19.51
N ILE A 87 -18.59 -3.68 20.00
CA ILE A 87 -19.86 -3.00 19.70
C ILE A 87 -20.06 -2.89 18.18
N THR A 88 -19.02 -2.47 17.46
CA THR A 88 -19.06 -2.35 16.00
C THR A 88 -19.35 -3.70 15.34
N MET A 89 -18.67 -4.77 15.73
CA MET A 89 -18.90 -6.12 15.20
C MET A 89 -20.36 -6.55 15.37
N ASP A 90 -20.93 -6.36 16.55
CA ASP A 90 -22.32 -6.73 16.86
C ASP A 90 -23.33 -5.92 16.06
N VAL A 91 -23.15 -4.60 16.00
CA VAL A 91 -24.03 -3.71 15.24
C VAL A 91 -23.97 -4.03 13.75
N MET A 92 -22.77 -4.26 13.20
CA MET A 92 -22.59 -4.57 11.78
C MET A 92 -23.17 -5.94 11.40
N ARG A 93 -23.08 -6.94 12.28
CA ARG A 93 -23.75 -8.24 12.07
C ARG A 93 -25.27 -8.09 11.94
N LYS A 94 -25.89 -7.31 12.83
CA LYS A 94 -27.33 -7.00 12.80
C LYS A 94 -27.71 -6.16 11.57
N LEU A 95 -26.88 -5.18 11.21
CA LEU A 95 -27.10 -4.36 10.02
C LEU A 95 -27.06 -5.19 8.74
N ARG A 96 -26.12 -6.14 8.64
CA ARG A 96 -25.99 -7.07 7.50
C ARG A 96 -27.27 -7.87 7.28
N ASP A 97 -27.92 -8.34 8.34
CA ASP A 97 -29.20 -9.06 8.23
C ASP A 97 -30.33 -8.15 7.74
N GLN A 98 -30.39 -6.91 8.23
CA GLN A 98 -31.35 -5.90 7.76
C GLN A 98 -31.13 -5.52 6.29
N VAL A 99 -29.88 -5.35 5.87
CA VAL A 99 -29.50 -5.06 4.48
C VAL A 99 -29.90 -6.23 3.57
N ASN A 100 -29.65 -7.47 3.99
CA ASN A 100 -30.02 -8.65 3.21
C ASN A 100 -31.54 -8.83 3.10
N ALA A 101 -32.30 -8.50 4.15
CA ALA A 101 -33.75 -8.45 4.09
C ALA A 101 -34.24 -7.38 3.11
N TYR A 102 -33.64 -6.19 3.12
CA TYR A 102 -33.94 -5.10 2.19
C TYR A 102 -33.62 -5.47 0.73
N LEU A 103 -32.46 -6.06 0.46
CA LEU A 103 -32.06 -6.54 -0.87
C LEU A 103 -33.01 -7.62 -1.39
N ARG A 104 -33.47 -8.53 -0.53
CA ARG A 104 -34.47 -9.54 -0.89
C ARG A 104 -35.78 -8.91 -1.34
N ILE A 105 -36.26 -7.89 -0.62
CA ILE A 105 -37.48 -7.15 -0.99
C ILE A 105 -37.30 -6.42 -2.33
N LYS A 106 -36.14 -5.80 -2.56
CA LYS A 106 -35.88 -5.02 -3.78
C LYS A 106 -35.61 -5.86 -5.02
N SER A 107 -34.94 -7.00 -4.87
CA SER A 107 -34.58 -7.86 -6.01
C SER A 107 -35.56 -8.99 -6.26
N GLY A 108 -36.47 -9.28 -5.31
CA GLY A 108 -37.37 -10.43 -5.37
C GLY A 108 -36.68 -11.79 -5.20
N THR A 109 -35.36 -11.82 -4.98
CA THR A 109 -34.58 -13.05 -4.87
C THR A 109 -33.61 -12.99 -3.69
N SER A 110 -33.03 -14.12 -3.32
CA SER A 110 -31.97 -14.20 -2.31
C SER A 110 -30.58 -14.42 -2.90
N TYR A 111 -30.40 -14.22 -4.21
CA TYR A 111 -29.09 -14.44 -4.86
C TYR A 111 -28.08 -13.35 -4.54
N ILE A 112 -28.53 -12.12 -4.30
CA ILE A 112 -27.68 -10.98 -3.93
C ILE A 112 -27.73 -10.81 -2.41
N LYS A 113 -26.56 -10.88 -1.77
CA LYS A 113 -26.39 -10.69 -0.33
C LYS A 113 -25.09 -9.94 -0.05
N MET A 114 -25.10 -9.13 0.99
CA MET A 114 -23.90 -8.56 1.60
C MET A 114 -23.39 -9.50 2.70
N ALA A 115 -22.07 -9.72 2.70
CA ALA A 115 -21.38 -10.39 3.78
C ALA A 115 -20.78 -9.35 4.74
N TYR A 116 -20.67 -9.74 6.00
CA TYR A 116 -19.83 -9.04 6.97
C TYR A 116 -18.45 -9.70 6.92
N GLU A 117 -17.38 -8.92 6.70
CA GLU A 117 -16.01 -9.45 6.58
C GLU A 117 -15.18 -9.09 7.82
N GLU A 118 -14.95 -7.79 8.06
CA GLU A 118 -14.14 -7.33 9.18
C GLU A 118 -14.54 -5.94 9.69
N VAL A 119 -14.10 -5.62 10.92
CA VAL A 119 -13.88 -4.24 11.38
C VAL A 119 -12.41 -3.91 11.16
N LEU A 120 -12.13 -2.84 10.44
CA LEU A 120 -10.75 -2.38 10.15
C LEU A 120 -10.46 -1.13 11.00
N PHE A 121 -9.74 -1.30 12.11
CA PHE A 121 -9.45 -0.23 13.06
C PHE A 121 -8.16 -0.50 13.85
N PRO A 122 -7.25 0.48 13.98
CA PRO A 122 -7.14 1.70 13.19
C PRO A 122 -6.92 1.40 11.70
N VAL A 123 -7.20 2.40 10.85
CA VAL A 123 -7.05 2.33 9.40
C VAL A 123 -6.49 3.63 8.84
N CYS A 124 -5.60 3.52 7.85
CA CYS A 124 -5.09 4.64 7.08
C CYS A 124 -5.38 4.44 5.58
N PHE A 125 -6.09 5.39 4.98
CA PHE A 125 -6.33 5.45 3.55
C PHE A 125 -5.28 6.35 2.90
N THR A 126 -4.56 5.82 1.92
CA THR A 126 -3.48 6.54 1.18
C THR A 126 -3.86 6.83 -0.27
N GLY A 127 -5.08 6.45 -0.65
CA GLY A 127 -5.65 6.64 -1.98
C GLY A 127 -6.62 5.54 -2.37
N LYS A 128 -7.21 5.68 -3.56
CA LYS A 128 -8.17 4.70 -4.08
C LYS A 128 -7.53 3.31 -4.18
N LYS A 129 -8.18 2.31 -3.57
CA LYS A 129 -7.70 0.93 -3.45
C LYS A 129 -6.35 0.77 -2.73
N LYS A 130 -5.92 1.79 -1.98
CA LYS A 130 -4.63 1.83 -1.28
C LYS A 130 -4.82 2.19 0.19
N TYR A 131 -4.90 1.20 1.04
CA TYR A 131 -5.09 1.40 2.48
C TYR A 131 -4.50 0.27 3.29
N PHE A 132 -4.22 0.55 4.55
CA PHE A 132 -3.74 -0.43 5.52
C PHE A 132 -4.37 -0.20 6.88
N GLY A 133 -4.43 -1.26 7.68
CA GLY A 133 -5.05 -1.20 8.98
C GLY A 133 -4.82 -2.46 9.79
N ILE A 134 -5.48 -2.52 10.93
CA ILE A 134 -5.60 -3.71 11.75
C ILE A 134 -6.99 -4.31 11.53
N GLU A 135 -7.04 -5.53 10.99
CA GLU A 135 -8.30 -6.24 10.78
C GLU A 135 -8.74 -6.95 12.06
N HIS A 136 -10.02 -6.87 12.37
CA HIS A 136 -10.68 -7.59 13.44
C HIS A 136 -11.87 -8.35 12.86
N LYS A 137 -11.81 -9.69 12.90
CA LYS A 137 -12.84 -10.56 12.31
C LYS A 137 -13.80 -11.06 13.39
N ASP A 138 -13.35 -12.04 14.16
CA ASP A 138 -14.12 -12.64 15.27
C ASP A 138 -13.62 -12.18 16.63
N VAL A 139 -12.31 -11.95 16.75
CA VAL A 139 -11.64 -11.55 17.98
C VAL A 139 -10.89 -10.24 17.76
N VAL A 140 -10.98 -9.34 18.74
CA VAL A 140 -10.23 -8.09 18.73
C VAL A 140 -8.75 -8.38 18.94
N ASN A 141 -7.90 -7.83 18.09
CA ASN A 141 -6.45 -8.02 18.15
C ASN A 141 -5.72 -6.77 17.66
N PHE A 142 -5.26 -5.92 18.59
CA PHE A 142 -4.45 -4.73 18.27
C PHE A 142 -2.96 -5.03 18.04
N LYS A 143 -2.53 -6.29 18.19
CA LYS A 143 -1.14 -6.72 17.98
C LYS A 143 -1.06 -7.85 16.95
N PRO A 144 -1.56 -7.63 15.71
CA PRO A 144 -1.51 -8.67 14.69
C PRO A 144 -0.06 -8.92 14.25
N LYS A 145 0.24 -10.18 13.86
CA LYS A 145 1.54 -10.51 13.26
C LYS A 145 1.80 -9.73 11.97
N ASN A 146 0.75 -9.51 11.18
CA ASN A 146 0.81 -8.79 9.91
C ASN A 146 -0.34 -7.78 9.85
N LEU A 147 -0.04 -6.57 9.38
CA LEU A 147 -1.06 -5.56 9.07
C LEU A 147 -1.86 -5.97 7.83
N PHE A 148 -3.12 -5.58 7.81
CA PHE A 148 -3.95 -5.64 6.62
C PHE A 148 -3.44 -4.61 5.59
N LYS A 149 -3.32 -5.00 4.31
CA LYS A 149 -2.80 -4.14 3.24
C LYS A 149 -3.59 -4.35 1.96
N LYS A 150 -4.28 -3.32 1.46
CA LYS A 150 -4.93 -3.32 0.14
C LYS A 150 -4.19 -2.42 -0.82
N GLY A 151 -3.76 -2.94 -1.97
CA GLY A 151 -3.13 -2.19 -3.06
C GLY A 151 -1.83 -1.45 -2.73
N ILE A 152 -1.30 -1.61 -1.52
CA ILE A 152 0.02 -1.12 -1.16
C ILE A 152 1.03 -2.16 -1.65
N GLU A 153 1.74 -1.83 -2.74
CA GLU A 153 2.74 -2.70 -3.39
C GLU A 153 3.63 -3.40 -2.37
N THR A 154 3.45 -4.70 -2.12
CA THR A 154 4.43 -5.50 -1.36
C THR A 154 5.79 -5.33 -2.01
N VAL A 155 6.83 -5.08 -1.21
CA VAL A 155 8.18 -4.82 -1.72
C VAL A 155 8.57 -6.02 -2.59
N LYS A 156 8.62 -5.83 -3.91
CA LYS A 156 9.12 -6.86 -4.83
C LYS A 156 10.59 -7.09 -4.47
N GLN A 157 11.08 -8.32 -4.70
CA GLN A 157 12.46 -8.73 -4.44
C GLN A 157 13.53 -7.83 -5.08
N SER A 158 13.15 -6.95 -6.01
CA SER A 158 14.00 -6.00 -6.72
C SER A 158 14.12 -4.60 -6.10
N LYS A 159 13.66 -4.37 -4.86
CA LYS A 159 13.77 -3.07 -4.18
C LYS A 159 14.67 -3.20 -2.93
N SER A 160 15.35 -2.11 -2.55
CA SER A 160 16.27 -2.10 -1.41
C SER A 160 15.57 -2.38 -0.07
N GLN A 161 16.30 -2.97 0.88
CA GLN A 161 15.78 -3.21 2.24
C GLN A 161 15.47 -1.90 2.96
N LEU A 162 16.18 -0.80 2.65
CA LEU A 162 15.85 0.56 3.11
C LEU A 162 14.37 0.90 2.90
N LEU A 163 13.84 0.65 1.69
CA LEU A 163 12.44 0.96 1.38
C LEU A 163 11.49 0.09 2.20
N LYS A 164 11.83 -1.18 2.39
CA LYS A 164 11.05 -2.12 3.20
C LYS A 164 11.01 -1.64 4.66
N PHE A 165 12.16 -1.28 5.22
CA PHE A 165 12.28 -0.73 6.56
C PHE A 165 11.42 0.52 6.74
N ILE A 166 11.62 1.55 5.90
CA ILE A 166 10.89 2.84 6.00
C ILE A 166 9.39 2.58 5.98
N ARG A 167 8.92 1.76 5.04
CA ARG A 167 7.50 1.47 4.90
C ARG A 167 6.93 0.70 6.08
N GLU A 168 7.58 -0.39 6.48
CA GLU A 168 7.09 -1.23 7.58
C GLU A 168 7.09 -0.46 8.89
N LYS A 169 8.10 0.39 9.10
CA LYS A 169 8.19 1.26 10.28
C LYS A 169 7.04 2.28 10.31
N ILE A 170 6.85 3.04 9.23
CA ILE A 170 5.73 4.00 9.14
C ILE A 170 4.39 3.30 9.39
N MET A 171 4.15 2.16 8.74
CA MET A 171 2.89 1.45 8.87
C MET A 171 2.67 0.90 10.28
N LYS A 172 3.71 0.35 10.93
CA LYS A 172 3.59 -0.18 12.30
C LYS A 172 3.36 0.93 13.31
N GLU A 173 4.15 2.01 13.25
CA GLU A 173 4.00 3.13 14.17
C GLU A 173 2.66 3.83 14.01
N ALA A 174 2.19 4.02 12.77
CA ALA A 174 0.89 4.64 12.53
C ALA A 174 -0.29 3.85 13.11
N MET A 175 -0.16 2.52 13.19
CA MET A 175 -1.20 1.60 13.69
C MET A 175 -1.03 1.25 15.17
N ASP A 176 0.01 1.75 15.84
CA ASP A 176 0.24 1.48 17.24
C ASP A 176 -0.86 2.12 18.10
N ILE A 177 -1.39 1.38 19.07
CA ILE A 177 -2.46 1.86 19.95
C ILE A 177 -2.03 3.06 20.80
N ASN A 178 -0.73 3.19 21.10
CA ASN A 178 -0.18 4.29 21.87
C ASN A 178 0.23 5.47 20.99
N ASN A 179 0.12 5.34 19.65
CA ASN A 179 0.46 6.44 18.77
C ASN A 179 -0.50 7.62 18.98
N THR A 180 0.09 8.79 19.17
CA THR A 180 -0.59 10.09 19.25
C THR A 180 -0.13 11.04 18.15
N ARG A 181 0.91 10.66 17.38
CA ARG A 181 1.50 11.49 16.34
C ARG A 181 0.73 11.37 15.02
N PRO A 182 0.56 12.46 14.26
CA PRO A 182 0.05 12.39 12.90
C PRO A 182 1.04 11.63 11.98
N ILE A 183 0.52 11.06 10.89
CA ILE A 183 1.32 10.22 10.00
C ILE A 183 2.51 10.95 9.37
N HIS A 184 2.39 12.26 9.11
CA HIS A 184 3.49 13.04 8.53
C HIS A 184 4.69 13.16 9.47
N GLU A 185 4.49 13.21 10.79
CA GLU A 185 5.58 13.23 11.78
C GLU A 185 6.30 11.89 11.79
N ILE A 186 5.55 10.79 11.79
CA ILE A 186 6.09 9.43 11.70
C ILE A 186 6.96 9.28 10.44
N VAL A 187 6.49 9.80 9.30
CA VAL A 187 7.26 9.80 8.04
C VAL A 187 8.56 10.58 8.19
N LYS A 188 8.52 11.81 8.74
CA LYS A 188 9.72 12.65 8.95
C LYS A 188 10.73 11.95 9.85
N ASP A 189 10.28 11.43 10.98
CA ASP A 189 11.14 10.76 11.96
C ASP A 189 11.77 9.50 11.37
N THR A 190 10.96 8.69 10.66
CA THR A 190 11.45 7.48 9.99
C THR A 190 12.49 7.82 8.92
N LEU A 191 12.31 8.90 8.15
CA LEU A 191 13.28 9.32 7.14
C LEU A 191 14.58 9.84 7.78
N ARG A 192 14.49 10.58 8.89
CA ARG A 192 15.66 11.04 9.66
C ARG A 192 16.46 9.87 10.21
N GLU A 193 15.79 8.89 10.81
CA GLU A 193 16.42 7.66 11.27
C GLU A 193 17.04 6.88 10.12
N ALA A 194 16.30 6.69 9.03
CA ALA A 194 16.82 5.95 7.88
C ALA A 194 18.07 6.61 7.26
N ARG A 195 18.20 7.94 7.37
CA ARG A 195 19.39 8.68 6.94
C ARG A 195 20.59 8.50 7.87
N ASN A 196 20.35 8.39 9.18
CA ASN A 196 21.40 8.35 10.20
C ASN A 196 21.77 6.93 10.64
N LYS A 197 20.93 5.94 10.32
CA LYS A 197 21.16 4.53 10.63
C LYS A 197 22.39 4.02 9.86
N GLU A 198 23.20 3.20 10.54
CA GLU A 198 24.22 2.39 9.88
C GLU A 198 23.55 1.21 9.18
N TRP A 199 23.78 1.10 7.88
CA TRP A 199 23.19 0.08 7.03
C TRP A 199 24.26 -0.91 6.58
N ASP A 200 23.92 -2.20 6.61
CA ASP A 200 24.75 -3.22 5.99
C ASP A 200 24.74 -3.05 4.46
N PHE A 201 25.89 -3.24 3.82
CA PHE A 201 26.03 -3.15 2.37
C PHE A 201 25.05 -4.10 1.65
N ASN A 202 24.85 -5.31 2.20
CA ASN A 202 24.00 -6.32 1.56
C ASN A 202 22.52 -5.89 1.51
N GLU A 203 22.10 -4.91 2.34
CA GLU A 203 20.74 -4.35 2.34
C GLU A 203 20.42 -3.50 1.10
N PHE A 204 21.45 -3.10 0.33
CA PHE A 204 21.30 -2.28 -0.88
C PHE A 204 21.44 -3.05 -2.19
N ILE A 205 21.77 -4.34 -2.12
CA ILE A 205 21.95 -5.18 -3.32
C ILE A 205 20.60 -5.33 -4.03
N ILE A 206 20.57 -4.92 -5.30
CA ILE A 206 19.41 -5.02 -6.18
C ILE A 206 19.72 -6.02 -7.29
N MET A 207 18.73 -6.83 -7.66
CA MET A 207 18.80 -7.70 -8.82
C MET A 207 18.33 -6.98 -10.09
N GLY A 208 19.22 -6.89 -11.06
CA GLY A 208 18.95 -6.46 -12.43
C GLY A 208 18.75 -7.62 -13.39
N THR A 209 18.27 -7.33 -14.59
CA THR A 209 18.27 -8.26 -15.72
C THR A 209 18.74 -7.50 -16.95
N TRP A 210 19.72 -8.04 -17.67
CA TRP A 210 20.24 -7.40 -18.85
C TRP A 210 19.48 -7.86 -20.09
N LYS A 211 19.01 -6.91 -20.92
CA LYS A 211 18.32 -7.20 -22.18
C LYS A 211 18.80 -6.18 -23.22
N PRO A 212 19.85 -6.47 -24.01
CA PRO A 212 20.49 -5.48 -24.88
C PRO A 212 19.55 -4.91 -25.96
N LYS A 213 18.60 -5.73 -26.44
CA LYS A 213 17.61 -5.30 -27.45
C LYS A 213 16.55 -4.35 -26.89
N LYS A 214 16.43 -4.21 -25.56
CA LYS A 214 15.50 -3.28 -24.93
C LYS A 214 16.21 -1.95 -24.73
N ASN A 215 15.56 -0.83 -25.07
CA ASN A 215 16.13 0.51 -24.89
C ASN A 215 16.14 0.95 -23.41
N ASN A 216 16.94 0.27 -22.57
CA ASN A 216 17.21 0.68 -21.20
C ASN A 216 18.56 1.40 -21.13
N LEU A 217 18.51 2.72 -21.30
CA LEU A 217 19.70 3.59 -21.30
C LEU A 217 20.58 3.43 -20.05
N CYS A 218 19.97 3.19 -18.89
CA CYS A 218 20.69 3.02 -17.62
C CYS A 218 21.54 1.75 -17.62
N ASN A 219 20.92 0.59 -17.89
CA ASN A 219 21.62 -0.69 -17.94
C ASN A 219 22.62 -0.73 -19.09
N ASN A 220 22.27 -0.21 -20.27
CA ASN A 220 23.16 -0.20 -21.43
C ASN A 220 24.43 0.61 -21.17
N ARG A 221 24.30 1.74 -20.46
CA ARG A 221 25.47 2.52 -20.07
C ARG A 221 26.32 1.82 -19.03
N PHE A 222 25.69 1.27 -17.99
CA PHE A 222 26.40 0.47 -16.98
C PHE A 222 27.21 -0.65 -17.64
N MET A 223 26.58 -1.43 -18.53
CA MET A 223 27.26 -2.50 -19.27
C MET A 223 28.35 -1.99 -20.22
N GLY A 224 28.20 -0.79 -20.79
CA GLY A 224 29.26 -0.13 -21.55
C GLY A 224 30.51 0.11 -20.70
N ARG A 225 30.34 0.65 -19.48
CA ARG A 225 31.46 0.85 -18.54
C ARG A 225 32.10 -0.45 -18.08
N MET A 226 31.30 -1.48 -17.82
CA MET A 226 31.83 -2.80 -17.46
C MET A 226 32.67 -3.38 -18.60
N ARG A 227 32.22 -3.23 -19.86
CA ARG A 227 32.98 -3.63 -21.04
C ARG A 227 34.32 -2.89 -21.17
N GLU A 228 34.32 -1.58 -20.97
CA GLU A 228 35.55 -0.76 -21.01
C GLU A 228 36.57 -1.16 -19.95
N ARG A 229 36.10 -1.64 -18.80
CA ARG A 229 36.94 -2.17 -17.71
C ARG A 229 37.32 -3.64 -17.88
N ASN A 230 36.91 -4.26 -18.98
CA ASN A 230 37.11 -5.68 -19.27
C ASN A 230 36.47 -6.63 -18.23
N GLU A 231 35.35 -6.18 -17.62
CA GLU A 231 34.57 -6.97 -16.67
C GLU A 231 33.55 -7.88 -17.38
N ARG A 232 33.14 -8.95 -16.70
CA ARG A 232 32.12 -9.88 -17.24
C ARG A 232 30.81 -9.14 -17.51
N ILE A 233 30.27 -9.36 -18.71
CA ILE A 233 28.92 -8.93 -19.08
C ILE A 233 28.00 -10.16 -18.98
N PRO A 234 26.87 -10.08 -18.27
CA PRO A 234 25.88 -11.16 -18.21
C PRO A 234 25.35 -11.48 -19.60
N ASP A 235 24.78 -12.65 -19.82
CA ASP A 235 24.07 -12.97 -21.05
C ASP A 235 22.72 -12.25 -21.14
N SER A 236 22.20 -12.12 -22.36
CA SER A 236 20.88 -11.51 -22.57
C SER A 236 19.79 -12.32 -21.84
N GLY A 237 19.19 -11.73 -20.82
CA GLY A 237 18.19 -12.35 -19.96
C GLY A 237 18.74 -12.84 -18.61
N GLU A 238 20.07 -12.88 -18.45
CA GLU A 238 20.74 -13.23 -17.20
C GLU A 238 20.51 -12.14 -16.15
N ARG A 239 20.42 -12.58 -14.88
CA ARG A 239 20.30 -11.68 -13.73
C ARG A 239 21.69 -11.34 -13.19
N PHE A 240 21.83 -10.11 -12.73
CA PHE A 240 23.07 -9.65 -12.08
C PHE A 240 22.71 -8.83 -10.83
N SER A 241 23.59 -8.82 -9.84
CA SER A 241 23.46 -8.02 -8.63
C SER A 241 24.23 -6.72 -8.76
N TYR A 242 23.61 -5.60 -8.40
CA TYR A 242 24.26 -4.29 -8.42
C TYR A 242 23.84 -3.43 -7.24
N VAL A 243 24.62 -2.38 -6.98
CA VAL A 243 24.33 -1.31 -6.02
C VAL A 243 24.52 0.05 -6.69
N ILE A 244 23.99 1.12 -6.09
CA ILE A 244 24.28 2.49 -6.50
C ILE A 244 25.28 3.09 -5.52
N VAL A 245 26.47 3.39 -6.03
CA VAL A 245 27.57 3.95 -5.25
C VAL A 245 27.55 5.47 -5.32
N LYS A 246 28.10 6.12 -4.30
CA LYS A 246 28.29 7.56 -4.26
C LYS A 246 29.45 7.91 -5.19
N GLY A 247 29.20 8.77 -6.17
CA GLY A 247 30.26 9.31 -7.01
C GLY A 247 30.28 10.83 -7.04
N LEU A 248 31.37 11.37 -7.57
CA LEU A 248 31.56 12.82 -7.74
C LEU A 248 30.62 13.35 -8.82
N HIS A 249 29.97 14.48 -8.56
CA HIS A 249 29.29 15.23 -9.61
C HIS A 249 30.33 15.84 -10.54
N LEU A 250 30.60 15.14 -11.63
CA LEU A 250 31.56 15.58 -12.63
C LEU A 250 31.06 16.84 -13.33
N ARG A 251 31.99 17.73 -13.66
CA ARG A 251 31.74 18.88 -14.54
C ARG A 251 32.34 18.55 -15.90
N ASN A 252 31.68 18.98 -16.97
CA ASN A 252 32.25 18.88 -18.31
C ASN A 252 33.40 19.89 -18.48
N GLU A 253 34.12 19.80 -19.59
CA GLU A 253 35.23 20.71 -19.93
C GLU A 253 34.82 22.19 -19.94
N LYS A 254 33.52 22.49 -20.08
CA LYS A 254 32.93 23.83 -20.02
C LYS A 254 32.49 24.26 -18.61
N GLY A 255 32.90 23.51 -17.57
CA GLY A 255 32.57 23.78 -16.17
C GLY A 255 31.10 23.54 -15.79
N ARG A 256 30.26 23.02 -16.69
CA ARG A 256 28.84 22.73 -16.41
C ARG A 256 28.72 21.39 -15.70
N LEU A 257 27.87 21.33 -14.68
CA LEU A 257 27.56 20.07 -13.98
C LEU A 257 27.01 19.05 -15.00
N ILE A 258 27.62 17.87 -15.05
CA ILE A 258 27.10 16.78 -15.87
C ILE A 258 25.84 16.26 -15.19
N SER A 259 24.79 16.07 -15.98
CA SER A 259 23.51 15.51 -15.50
C SER A 259 23.76 14.15 -14.84
N TYR A 260 23.29 14.02 -13.60
CA TYR A 260 23.36 12.77 -12.83
C TYR A 260 22.55 11.68 -13.53
N ARG A 261 23.22 10.65 -14.03
CA ARG A 261 22.58 9.50 -14.66
C ARG A 261 22.91 8.26 -13.86
N VAL A 262 21.88 7.57 -13.37
CA VAL A 262 22.01 6.42 -12.46
C VAL A 262 22.99 5.36 -12.98
N GLY A 263 23.00 5.09 -14.29
CA GLY A 263 23.91 4.11 -14.91
C GLY A 263 25.40 4.44 -14.77
N ASP A 264 25.76 5.69 -14.47
CA ASP A 264 27.14 6.11 -14.19
C ASP A 264 27.61 5.66 -12.79
N TYR A 265 26.66 5.45 -11.89
CA TYR A 265 26.89 5.16 -10.48
C TYR A 265 26.44 3.74 -10.08
N MET A 266 25.91 2.95 -11.03
CA MET A 266 25.67 1.52 -10.84
C MET A 266 27.01 0.77 -10.76
N GLU A 267 27.15 -0.15 -9.82
CA GLU A 267 28.33 -1.00 -9.75
C GLU A 267 27.91 -2.43 -9.42
N TYR A 268 28.66 -3.43 -9.91
CA TYR A 268 28.40 -4.80 -9.49
C TYR A 268 28.59 -4.94 -7.97
N ALA A 269 27.73 -5.73 -7.33
CA ALA A 269 27.68 -5.79 -5.87
C ALA A 269 28.96 -6.38 -5.25
N ASP A 270 29.58 -7.34 -5.91
CA ASP A 270 30.88 -7.93 -5.56
C ASP A 270 32.01 -6.90 -5.70
N ILE A 271 32.14 -6.23 -6.85
CA ILE A 271 33.18 -5.21 -7.09
C ILE A 271 33.07 -4.07 -6.07
N ALA A 272 31.85 -3.54 -5.88
CA ALA A 272 31.63 -2.46 -4.93
C ALA A 272 31.94 -2.87 -3.48
N LYS A 273 31.74 -4.14 -3.13
CA LYS A 273 32.06 -4.68 -1.80
C LYS A 273 33.57 -4.87 -1.62
N GLU A 274 34.25 -5.45 -2.61
CA GLU A 274 35.70 -5.64 -2.60
C GLU A 274 36.46 -4.31 -2.52
N GLN A 275 35.99 -3.30 -3.25
CA GLN A 275 36.60 -1.97 -3.27
C GLN A 275 36.09 -1.04 -2.14
N ASN A 276 35.27 -1.56 -1.22
CA ASN A 276 34.66 -0.82 -0.11
C ASN A 276 34.02 0.52 -0.55
N MET A 277 33.29 0.49 -1.67
CA MET A 277 32.67 1.67 -2.24
C MET A 277 31.50 2.16 -1.37
N LYS A 278 31.46 3.47 -1.13
CA LYS A 278 30.40 4.08 -0.34
C LYS A 278 29.07 4.08 -1.11
N ILE A 279 28.01 3.55 -0.51
CA ILE A 279 26.65 3.57 -1.08
C ILE A 279 26.08 4.99 -1.09
N ASP A 280 25.34 5.34 -2.15
CA ASP A 280 24.59 6.59 -2.21
C ASP A 280 23.22 6.46 -1.53
N ILE A 281 23.18 6.60 -0.21
CA ILE A 281 21.94 6.55 0.58
C ILE A 281 20.89 7.57 0.06
N ASN A 282 21.32 8.74 -0.41
CA ASN A 282 20.39 9.78 -0.88
C ASN A 282 19.63 9.34 -2.13
N TYR A 283 20.27 8.60 -3.04
CA TYR A 283 19.60 8.01 -4.18
C TYR A 283 18.45 7.10 -3.74
N TYR A 284 18.72 6.19 -2.79
CA TYR A 284 17.70 5.25 -2.31
C TYR A 284 16.60 5.96 -1.51
N LEU A 285 16.93 6.96 -0.71
CA LEU A 285 15.94 7.82 -0.04
C LEU A 285 15.07 8.57 -1.07
N GLY A 286 15.66 9.07 -2.16
CA GLY A 286 14.94 9.73 -3.25
C GLY A 286 13.86 8.84 -3.88
N ILE A 287 14.13 7.54 -4.04
CA ILE A 287 13.13 6.56 -4.52
C ILE A 287 11.95 6.44 -3.54
N THR A 288 12.20 6.58 -2.24
CA THR A 288 11.16 6.45 -1.22
C THR A 288 10.18 7.62 -1.20
N VAL A 289 10.56 8.78 -1.74
CA VAL A 289 9.72 10.00 -1.75
C VAL A 289 8.35 9.74 -2.38
N GLY A 290 8.29 9.08 -3.54
CA GLY A 290 7.01 8.80 -4.21
C GLY A 290 6.10 7.83 -3.43
N MET A 291 6.68 7.02 -2.54
CA MET A 291 5.92 6.21 -1.59
C MET A 291 5.45 7.06 -0.41
N CYS A 292 6.36 7.86 0.17
CA CYS A 292 6.09 8.68 1.34
C CYS A 292 5.05 9.77 1.06
N ALA A 293 5.06 10.37 -0.13
CA ALA A 293 4.07 11.34 -0.58
C ALA A 293 2.63 10.83 -0.42
N ARG A 294 2.40 9.53 -0.63
CA ARG A 294 1.06 8.92 -0.50
C ARG A 294 0.54 8.89 0.92
N PHE A 295 1.41 8.97 1.93
CA PHE A 295 0.99 9.03 3.34
C PHE A 295 0.64 10.45 3.77
N ILE A 296 1.09 11.48 3.06
CA ILE A 296 0.94 12.90 3.42
C ILE A 296 0.01 13.69 2.48
N ASN A 297 -0.67 13.00 1.55
CA ASN A 297 -1.50 13.62 0.52
C ASN A 297 -2.68 14.47 1.04
N GLU A 298 -3.08 14.33 2.31
CA GLU A 298 -4.19 15.07 2.93
C GLU A 298 -3.69 16.17 3.89
N ASP A 299 -2.39 16.47 3.89
CA ASP A 299 -1.81 17.48 4.76
C ASP A 299 -1.56 18.78 3.98
N ASP A 300 -2.38 19.80 4.21
CA ASP A 300 -2.31 21.11 3.55
C ASP A 300 -1.05 21.92 3.93
N SER A 301 -0.19 21.42 4.83
CA SER A 301 1.06 22.08 5.22
C SER A 301 2.23 21.91 4.23
N TYR A 302 2.02 21.17 3.13
CA TYR A 302 3.02 20.82 2.11
C TYR A 302 2.58 21.14 0.69
#